data_AF-A0A2V7HB69-F1
#
_entry.id   AF-A0A2V7HB69-F1
#
_cell.length_a   1.000
_cell.length_b   1.000
_cell.length_c   1.000
_cell.angle_alpha   90.00
_cell.angle_beta   90.00
_cell.angle_gamma   90.00
#
_symmetry.space_group_name_H-M   'P 1'
#
loop_
_entity.id
_entity.type
_entity.pdbx_description
1 polymer ?
#
loop_
_entity_poly.entity_id
_entity_poly.type
_entity_poly.pdbx_seq_one_letter_code
_entity_poly.pdbx_strand_id
1 'polypeptide(L)'
;DWPGNVRELENVVQRAMVMATSGVILPEHLPIGPVSAAASVAIDATLEEIIERKLLECVRGLREHASANLYDLMVGLVEKPLLRAVLRETGGNQVRAAQILGINRNTLRKKLTEHGIEPDSIEG
;
A
#
# COMPACT_ATOMS: atom_id res chain seq x y z
N ASP A 1 -14.72 30.39 5.04
CA ASP A 1 -13.31 30.35 5.48
C ASP A 1 -12.75 28.95 5.34
N TRP A 2 -11.63 28.80 4.61
CA TRP A 2 -10.95 27.51 4.43
C TRP A 2 -10.13 27.21 5.70
N PRO A 3 -10.24 26.00 6.29
CA PRO A 3 -9.58 25.67 7.57
C PRO A 3 -8.06 25.44 7.44
N GLY A 4 -7.52 25.48 6.23
CA GLY A 4 -6.17 25.04 5.89
C GLY A 4 -5.27 26.11 5.25
N ASN A 5 -4.05 25.75 4.88
CA ASN A 5 -3.15 26.63 4.13
C ASN A 5 -3.41 26.61 2.61
N VAL A 6 -2.77 27.52 1.86
CA VAL A 6 -2.98 27.67 0.40
C VAL A 6 -2.56 26.42 -0.40
N ARG A 7 -1.55 25.67 0.07
CA ARG A 7 -1.14 24.41 -0.58
C ARG A 7 -2.20 23.31 -0.41
N GLU A 8 -2.91 23.32 0.71
CA GLU A 8 -4.02 22.38 0.96
C GLU A 8 -5.22 22.67 0.07
N LEU A 9 -5.49 23.95 -0.19
CA LEU A 9 -6.53 24.36 -1.15
C LEU A 9 -6.17 23.87 -2.56
N GLU A 10 -4.91 24.04 -2.98
CA GLU A 10 -4.42 23.58 -4.28
C GLU A 10 -4.60 22.07 -4.46
N ASN A 11 -4.20 21.27 -3.45
CA ASN A 11 -4.33 19.81 -3.48
C ASN A 11 -5.79 19.32 -3.53
N VAL A 12 -6.71 20.06 -2.92
CA VAL A 12 -8.15 19.73 -2.96
C VAL A 12 -8.74 20.03 -4.33
N VAL A 13 -8.35 21.15 -4.94
CA VAL A 13 -8.77 21.52 -6.30
C VAL A 13 -8.20 20.55 -7.35
N GLN A 14 -6.92 20.17 -7.24
CA GLN A 14 -6.30 19.20 -8.15
C GLN A 14 -7.00 17.83 -8.10
N ARG A 15 -7.36 17.35 -6.90
CA ARG A 15 -8.09 16.08 -6.75
C ARG A 15 -9.52 16.17 -7.26
N ALA A 16 -10.21 17.27 -7.01
CA ALA A 16 -11.54 17.50 -7.55
C ALA A 16 -11.51 17.53 -9.09
N MET A 17 -10.43 18.04 -9.69
CA MET A 17 -10.22 18.02 -11.14
C MET A 17 -10.01 16.59 -11.68
N VAL A 18 -9.31 15.72 -10.95
CA VAL A 18 -9.13 14.30 -11.32
C VAL A 18 -10.43 13.51 -11.18
N MET A 19 -11.25 13.82 -10.17
CA MET A 19 -12.52 13.13 -9.93
C MET A 19 -13.66 13.64 -10.82
N ALA A 20 -13.61 14.91 -11.25
CA ALA A 20 -14.60 15.48 -12.14
C ALA A 20 -14.48 14.88 -13.54
N THR A 21 -15.31 13.88 -13.84
CA THR A 21 -15.32 13.22 -15.15
C THR A 21 -15.90 14.12 -16.26
N SER A 22 -16.60 15.20 -15.91
CA SER A 22 -17.38 16.04 -16.83
C SER A 22 -16.82 17.47 -17.05
N GLY A 23 -15.57 17.75 -16.67
CA GLY A 23 -14.93 19.06 -16.87
C GLY A 23 -15.49 20.19 -15.99
N VAL A 24 -16.50 19.91 -15.16
CA VAL A 24 -17.07 20.82 -14.16
C VAL A 24 -16.88 20.21 -12.78
N ILE A 25 -16.25 20.97 -11.88
CA ILE A 25 -16.10 20.57 -10.48
C ILE A 25 -17.40 20.92 -9.73
N LEU A 26 -18.10 19.88 -9.25
CA LEU A 26 -19.28 19.99 -8.42
C LEU A 26 -18.90 19.82 -6.93
N PRO A 27 -19.72 20.30 -5.98
CA PRO A 27 -19.46 20.15 -4.54
C PRO A 27 -19.23 18.71 -4.09
N GLU A 28 -19.82 17.73 -4.77
CA GLU A 28 -19.63 16.29 -4.53
C GLU A 28 -18.24 15.76 -4.91
N HIS A 29 -17.51 16.48 -5.78
CA HIS A 29 -16.12 16.16 -6.13
C HIS A 29 -15.11 16.75 -5.13
N LEU A 30 -15.57 17.62 -4.23
CA LEU A 30 -14.75 18.22 -3.20
C LEU A 30 -14.86 17.36 -1.93
N PRO A 31 -13.75 16.79 -1.42
CA PRO A 31 -13.75 16.04 -0.17
C PRO A 31 -13.87 16.97 1.07
N ILE A 32 -14.91 17.80 1.11
CA ILE A 32 -15.20 18.76 2.18
C ILE A 32 -16.29 18.19 3.08
N GLY A 33 -15.98 17.10 3.77
CA GLY A 33 -16.71 16.68 4.98
C GLY A 33 -15.95 17.17 6.22
N PRO A 34 -16.48 17.03 7.45
CA PRO A 34 -15.68 17.17 8.66
C PRO A 34 -14.60 16.08 8.61
N VAL A 35 -13.46 16.43 8.03
CA VAL A 35 -12.25 15.64 8.05
C VAL A 35 -11.88 15.59 9.52
N SER A 36 -12.27 14.51 10.22
CA SER A 36 -11.67 14.20 11.51
C SER A 36 -10.17 14.37 11.33
N ALA A 37 -9.51 15.12 12.21
CA ALA A 37 -8.07 15.38 12.14
C ALA A 37 -7.25 14.09 11.94
N ALA A 38 -7.80 12.93 12.30
CA ALA A 38 -7.25 11.60 12.01
C ALA A 38 -7.09 11.26 10.51
N ALA A 39 -7.96 11.76 9.62
CA ALA A 39 -7.86 11.55 8.17
C ALA A 39 -6.87 12.51 7.50
N SER A 40 -6.60 13.67 8.10
CA SER A 40 -5.59 14.63 7.63
C SER A 40 -4.15 14.15 7.88
N VAL A 41 -3.92 13.37 8.94
CA VAL A 41 -2.61 12.78 9.26
C VAL A 41 -2.24 11.65 8.28
N ALA A 42 -3.22 11.08 7.57
CA ALA A 42 -2.99 9.93 6.71
C ALA A 42 -2.39 10.26 5.32
N ILE A 43 -2.26 11.54 4.95
CA ILE A 43 -1.89 11.94 3.57
C ILE A 43 -0.40 12.27 3.40
N ASP A 44 0.31 12.64 4.48
CA ASP A 44 1.75 12.93 4.45
C ASP A 44 2.59 11.86 5.18
N ALA A 45 1.94 10.78 5.61
CA ALA A 45 2.62 9.69 6.30
C ALA A 45 3.48 8.92 5.31
N THR A 46 4.77 8.79 5.62
CA THR A 46 5.65 7.90 4.88
C THR A 46 5.12 6.45 4.94
N LEU A 47 5.49 5.62 3.95
CA LEU A 47 5.14 4.19 4.00
C LEU A 47 5.63 3.55 5.30
N GLU A 48 6.78 4.01 5.81
CA GLU A 48 7.34 3.61 7.10
C GLU A 48 6.40 3.91 8.25
N GLU A 49 5.87 5.13 8.37
CA GLU A 49 4.92 5.51 9.43
C GLU A 49 3.58 4.76 9.33
N ILE A 50 3.11 4.49 8.12
CA ILE A 50 1.90 3.69 7.90
C ILE A 50 2.11 2.26 8.38
N ILE A 51 3.25 1.66 8.02
CA ILE A 51 3.62 0.31 8.43
C ILE A 51 3.81 0.25 9.94
N GLU A 52 4.53 1.19 10.55
CA GLU A 52 4.78 1.23 11.99
C GLU A 52 3.47 1.30 12.79
N ARG A 53 2.55 2.18 12.39
CA ARG A 53 1.22 2.30 13.01
C ARG A 53 0.45 0.97 12.94
N LYS A 54 0.46 0.29 11.79
CA LYS A 54 -0.22 -0.99 11.60
C LYS A 54 0.44 -2.13 12.37
N LEU A 55 1.77 -2.15 12.43
CA LEU A 55 2.54 -3.11 13.24
C LEU A 55 2.21 -2.98 14.72
N LEU A 56 2.13 -1.74 15.23
CA LEU A 56 1.80 -1.47 16.62
C LEU A 56 0.40 -1.99 16.99
N GLU A 57 -0.59 -1.84 16.10
CA GLU A 57 -1.93 -2.41 16.27
C GLU A 57 -1.88 -3.94 16.36
N CYS A 58 -1.14 -4.60 15.46
CA CYS A 58 -0.97 -6.07 15.46
C CYS A 58 -0.31 -6.56 16.76
N VAL A 59 0.79 -5.94 17.19
CA VAL A 59 1.53 -6.30 18.41
C VAL A 59 0.65 -6.16 19.65
N ARG A 60 -0.19 -5.12 19.70
CA ARG A 60 -1.14 -4.92 20.81
C ARG A 60 -2.20 -6.00 20.86
N GLY A 61 -2.77 -6.40 19.72
CA GLY A 61 -3.76 -7.49 19.65
C GLY A 61 -3.19 -8.86 20.02
N LEU A 62 -1.89 -9.08 19.81
CA LEU A 62 -1.21 -10.34 20.12
C LEU A 62 -0.87 -10.51 21.61
N ARG A 63 -0.85 -9.44 22.41
CA ARG A 63 -0.68 -9.55 23.87
C ARG A 63 -1.77 -10.39 24.53
N GLU A 64 -2.92 -10.58 23.88
CA GLU A 64 -4.02 -11.40 24.38
C GLU A 64 -3.92 -12.88 23.96
N HIS A 65 -3.08 -13.22 22.97
CA HIS A 65 -2.97 -14.57 22.39
C HIS A 65 -1.50 -14.98 22.23
N ALA A 66 -0.89 -15.44 23.32
CA ALA A 66 0.52 -15.82 23.36
C ALA A 66 0.77 -17.20 22.71
N SER A 67 1.14 -17.21 21.42
CA SER A 67 2.01 -18.25 20.82
C SER A 67 2.39 -18.01 19.33
N ALA A 68 2.11 -16.85 18.73
CA ALA A 68 2.41 -16.64 17.31
C ALA A 68 3.87 -16.22 17.09
N ASN A 69 4.56 -16.90 16.16
CA ASN A 69 5.80 -16.37 15.59
C ASN A 69 5.46 -15.13 14.75
N LEU A 70 5.41 -13.97 15.41
CA LEU A 70 5.02 -12.70 14.81
C LEU A 70 5.92 -12.33 13.62
N TYR A 71 7.19 -12.69 13.69
CA TYR A 71 8.13 -12.40 12.61
C TYR A 71 7.69 -13.06 11.29
N ASP A 72 7.42 -14.37 11.31
CA ASP A 72 7.01 -15.12 10.12
C ASP A 72 5.66 -14.60 9.58
N LEU A 73 4.73 -14.26 10.48
CA LEU A 73 3.44 -13.70 10.10
C LEU A 73 3.61 -12.34 9.39
N MET A 74 4.40 -11.43 9.96
CA MET A 74 4.61 -10.10 9.39
C MET A 74 5.34 -10.16 8.06
N VAL A 75 6.39 -10.99 7.97
CA VAL A 75 7.12 -11.21 6.72
C VAL A 75 6.16 -11.74 5.66
N GLY A 76 5.31 -12.71 5.97
CA GLY A 76 4.33 -13.23 5.01
C GLY A 76 3.32 -12.19 4.52
N LEU A 77 2.88 -11.29 5.40
CA LEU A 77 1.94 -10.21 5.04
C LEU A 77 2.52 -9.20 4.06
N VAL A 78 3.81 -8.90 4.13
CA VAL A 78 4.47 -7.92 3.26
C VAL A 78 5.07 -8.57 2.02
N GLU A 79 5.66 -9.76 2.18
CA GLU A 79 6.38 -10.45 1.12
C GLU A 79 5.46 -10.86 -0.03
N LYS A 80 4.30 -11.46 0.25
CA LYS A 80 3.36 -11.90 -0.80
C LYS A 80 2.86 -10.75 -1.68
N PRO A 81 2.39 -9.61 -1.14
CA PRO A 81 2.06 -8.43 -1.94
C PRO A 81 3.24 -7.88 -2.75
N LEU A 82 4.44 -7.81 -2.15
CA LEU A 82 5.64 -7.33 -2.84
C LEU A 82 5.98 -8.22 -4.05
N LEU A 83 6.00 -9.55 -3.86
CA LEU A 83 6.26 -10.51 -4.94
C LEU A 83 5.25 -10.38 -6.08
N ARG A 84 3.97 -10.21 -5.76
CA ARG A 84 2.92 -10.00 -6.77
C ARG A 84 3.07 -8.67 -7.50
N ALA A 85 3.37 -7.59 -6.80
CA ALA A 85 3.55 -6.27 -7.39
C ALA A 85 4.69 -6.29 -8.41
N VAL A 86 5.84 -6.86 -8.04
CA VAL A 86 6.98 -6.96 -8.96
C VAL A 86 6.69 -7.90 -10.12
N LEU A 87 6.04 -9.04 -9.90
CA LEU A 87 5.68 -9.95 -11.00
C LEU A 87 4.69 -9.33 -11.98
N ARG A 88 3.73 -8.51 -11.52
CA ARG A 88 2.84 -7.75 -12.42
C ARG A 88 3.64 -6.78 -13.27
N GLU A 89 4.52 -6.01 -12.63
CA GLU A 89 5.36 -5.03 -13.32
C GLU A 89 6.29 -5.69 -14.36
N THR A 90 6.72 -6.93 -14.12
CA THR A 90 7.57 -7.67 -15.05
C THR A 90 6.81 -8.62 -15.99
N GLY A 91 5.47 -8.65 -15.95
CA GLY A 91 4.65 -9.57 -16.74
C GLY A 91 5.01 -11.05 -16.50
N GLY A 92 5.21 -11.45 -15.25
CA GLY A 92 5.57 -12.82 -14.88
C GLY A 92 7.04 -13.18 -15.10
N ASN A 93 7.87 -12.29 -15.67
CA ASN A 93 9.29 -12.58 -15.90
C ASN A 93 10.07 -12.67 -14.58
N GLN A 94 10.30 -13.90 -14.12
CA GLN A 94 10.98 -14.20 -12.86
C GLN A 94 12.45 -13.78 -12.83
N VAL A 95 13.15 -13.74 -13.97
CA VAL A 95 14.55 -13.30 -14.00
C VAL A 95 14.61 -11.80 -13.70
N ARG A 96 13.76 -11.03 -14.39
CA ARG A 96 13.66 -9.57 -14.18
C ARG A 96 13.10 -9.24 -12.80
N ALA A 97 12.11 -9.98 -12.32
CA ALA A 97 11.56 -9.79 -10.97
C ALA A 97 12.62 -10.04 -9.90
N ALA A 98 13.42 -11.09 -10.02
CA ALA A 98 14.50 -11.39 -9.09
C ALA A 98 15.57 -10.28 -9.08
N GLN A 99 15.88 -9.69 -10.25
CA GLN A 99 16.80 -8.55 -10.35
C GLN A 99 16.24 -7.31 -9.63
N ILE A 100 14.97 -6.96 -9.84
CA ILE A 100 14.32 -5.82 -9.17
C ILE A 100 14.27 -6.03 -7.65
N LEU A 101 13.97 -7.26 -7.21
CA LEU A 101 13.94 -7.63 -5.80
C LEU A 101 15.34 -7.75 -5.18
N GLY A 102 16.42 -7.76 -5.98
CA GLY A 102 17.79 -7.92 -5.50
C GLY A 102 18.10 -9.31 -4.92
N ILE A 103 17.36 -10.36 -5.33
CA ILE A 103 17.53 -11.73 -4.84
C ILE A 103 17.90 -12.71 -5.95
N ASN A 104 18.45 -13.85 -5.58
CA ASN A 104 18.69 -14.93 -6.53
C ASN A 104 17.36 -15.47 -7.08
N ARG A 105 17.30 -15.76 -8.39
CA ARG A 105 16.14 -16.38 -9.06
C ARG A 105 15.65 -17.66 -8.36
N ASN A 106 16.55 -18.49 -7.87
CA ASN A 106 16.20 -19.72 -7.15
C ASN A 106 15.49 -19.42 -5.83
N THR A 107 15.93 -18.37 -5.12
CA THR A 107 15.28 -17.87 -3.91
C THR A 107 13.88 -17.33 -4.22
N LEU A 108 13.75 -16.53 -5.29
CA LEU A 108 12.45 -16.06 -5.75
C LEU A 108 11.51 -17.24 -6.03
N ARG A 109 11.96 -18.22 -6.82
CA ARG A 109 11.16 -19.42 -7.15
C ARG A 109 10.65 -20.14 -5.89
N LYS A 110 11.53 -20.36 -4.91
CA LYS A 110 11.16 -20.98 -3.63
C LYS A 110 10.07 -20.17 -2.90
N LYS A 111 10.24 -18.84 -2.82
CA LYS A 111 9.26 -17.94 -2.20
C LYS A 111 7.92 -17.94 -2.93
N LEU A 112 7.92 -18.00 -4.26
CA LEU A 112 6.68 -18.11 -5.03
C LEU A 112 5.92 -19.41 -4.71
N THR A 113 6.63 -20.54 -4.58
CA THR A 113 6.03 -21.80 -4.15
C THR A 113 5.48 -21.72 -2.72
N GLU A 114 6.24 -21.17 -1.77
CA GLU A 114 5.82 -21.02 -0.37
C GLU A 114 4.56 -20.15 -0.23
N HIS A 115 4.43 -19.10 -1.04
CA HIS A 115 3.30 -18.18 -1.02
C HIS A 115 2.13 -18.59 -1.92
N GLY A 116 2.26 -19.71 -2.66
CA GLY A 116 1.26 -20.17 -3.62
C GLY A 116 0.99 -19.17 -4.74
N ILE A 117 2.05 -18.59 -5.30
CA ILE A 117 1.97 -17.61 -6.39
C ILE A 117 2.43 -18.28 -7.68
N GLU A 118 1.53 -18.35 -8.66
CA GLU A 118 1.85 -18.82 -10.00
C GLU A 118 2.24 -17.63 -10.89
N PRO A 119 3.51 -17.50 -11.31
CA PRO A 119 3.96 -16.35 -12.08
C PRO A 119 3.28 -16.22 -13.44
N ASP A 120 2.84 -17.32 -14.04
CA ASP A 120 2.14 -17.32 -15.34
C ASP A 120 0.66 -16.93 -15.22
N SER A 121 0.09 -16.97 -14.00
CA SER A 121 -1.29 -16.54 -13.72
C SER A 121 -1.42 -15.02 -13.51
N ILE A 122 -0.28 -14.32 -13.44
CA ILE A 122 -0.22 -12.87 -13.24
C ILE A 122 -0.17 -12.22 -14.62
N GLU A 123 -1.28 -12.27 -15.33
CA GLU A 123 -1.49 -11.42 -16.50
C GLU A 123 -1.79 -9.99 -16.05
N GLY A 124 -1.18 -9.03 -16.73
CA GLY A 124 -1.36 -7.59 -16.55
C GLY A 124 -2.45 -7.05 -17.47
#